data_AF-A0A8C8UAJ1-F1
#
_entry.id   AF-A0A8C8UAJ1-F1
#
_cell.length_a   1.000
_cell.length_b   1.000
_cell.length_c   1.000
_cell.angle_alpha   90.00
_cell.angle_beta   90.00
_cell.angle_gamma   90.00
#
_symmetry.space_group_name_H-M   'P 1'
#
loop_
_entity.id
_entity.type
_entity.pdbx_description
1 polymer ?
#
loop_
_entity_poly.entity_id
_entity_poly.type
_entity_poly.pdbx_seq_one_letter_code
_entity_poly.pdbx_strand_id
1 'polypeptide(L)' 'MKTRDQVSAPRVFGCDLGEHLSNSGQDVPQVLRCCSEFIEAHGVVDGIYRLSGVSSNIQRLRLP' A
#
# COMPACT_ATOMS: atom_id res chain seq x y z
N MET A 1 23.51 26.11 3.65
CA MET A 1 23.80 25.17 2.54
C MET A 1 23.15 23.83 2.89
N LYS A 2 21.83 23.69 2.64
CA LYS A 2 21.12 22.42 2.90
C LYS A 2 21.29 21.51 1.68
N THR A 3 21.76 20.31 1.96
CA THR A 3 22.03 19.20 1.04
C THR A 3 20.80 18.80 0.25
N ARG A 4 21.00 18.51 -1.04
CA ARG A 4 20.05 17.88 -1.97
C ARG A 4 19.18 16.83 -1.25
N ASP A 5 17.89 17.12 -1.12
CA ASP A 5 16.88 16.12 -0.84
C ASP A 5 16.82 15.18 -2.04
N GLN A 6 17.48 14.03 -1.91
CA GLN A 6 17.25 12.89 -2.78
C GLN A 6 15.84 12.40 -2.44
N VAL A 7 14.84 12.82 -3.24
CA VAL A 7 13.46 12.36 -3.13
C VAL A 7 13.46 10.86 -3.46
N SER A 8 13.69 10.05 -2.42
CA SER A 8 13.35 8.63 -2.44
C SER A 8 11.83 8.52 -2.47
N ALA A 9 11.30 7.63 -3.30
CA ALA A 9 9.86 7.37 -3.31
C ALA A 9 9.41 7.06 -1.87
N PRO A 10 8.34 7.69 -1.37
CA PRO A 10 7.91 7.49 0.00
C PRO A 10 7.61 6.01 0.22
N ARG A 11 8.19 5.43 1.28
CA ARG A 11 7.90 4.05 1.65
C ARG A 11 6.42 3.93 2.02
N VAL A 12 5.69 3.09 1.28
CA VAL A 12 4.28 2.79 1.55
C VAL A 12 4.14 1.70 2.61
N PHE A 13 5.07 0.72 2.62
CA PHE A 13 5.05 -0.40 3.55
C PHE A 13 6.12 -0.24 4.64
N GLY A 14 5.77 -0.63 5.87
CA GLY A 14 6.70 -0.64 7.01
C GLY A 14 7.06 0.74 7.57
N CYS A 15 6.33 1.79 7.19
CA CYS A 15 6.44 3.13 7.78
C CYS A 15 5.37 3.36 8.86
N ASP A 16 5.54 4.41 9.65
CA ASP A 16 4.51 4.87 10.57
C ASP A 16 3.27 5.35 9.81
N LEU A 17 2.08 5.01 10.32
CA LEU A 17 0.82 5.36 9.68
C LEU A 17 0.54 6.87 9.77
N GLY A 18 0.80 7.50 10.92
CA GLY A 18 0.57 8.93 11.11
C GLY A 18 1.45 9.78 10.19
N GLU A 19 2.73 9.43 10.08
CA GLU A 19 3.66 10.05 9.15
C GLU A 19 3.20 9.86 7.68
N HIS A 20 2.77 8.65 7.32
CA HIS A 20 2.29 8.36 5.97
C HIS A 20 1.05 9.18 5.59
N LEU A 21 0.08 9.31 6.51
CA LEU A 21 -1.13 10.11 6.29
C LEU A 21 -0.80 11.60 6.24
N SER A 22 0.05 12.09 7.16
CA SER A 22 0.52 13.47 7.17
C SER A 22 1.25 13.85 5.88
N ASN A 23 2.11 12.96 5.36
CA ASN A 23 2.87 13.20 4.13
C ASN A 23 2.00 13.13 2.87
N SER A 24 0.98 12.28 2.85
CA SER A 24 0.06 12.12 1.71
C SER A 24 -1.13 13.09 1.72
N GLY A 25 -1.42 13.69 2.87
CA GLY A 25 -2.62 14.53 3.06
C GLY A 25 -3.93 13.75 2.90
N GLN A 26 -3.91 12.45 3.15
CA GLN A 26 -5.08 11.58 3.03
C GLN A 26 -5.50 11.06 4.41
N ASP A 27 -6.80 10.82 4.58
CA ASP A 27 -7.33 10.21 5.81
C ASP A 27 -7.13 8.68 5.84
N VAL A 28 -6.95 8.06 4.66
CA VAL A 28 -6.75 6.62 4.49
C VAL A 28 -5.65 6.37 3.46
N PRO A 29 -4.68 5.47 3.73
CA PRO A 29 -3.65 5.09 2.76
C PRO A 29 -4.26 4.65 1.43
N GLN A 30 -3.72 5.16 0.32
CA GLN A 30 -4.24 4.87 -1.02
C GLN A 30 -4.25 3.37 -1.34
N VAL A 31 -3.23 2.62 -0.88
CA VAL A 31 -3.16 1.16 -1.04
C VAL A 31 -4.38 0.45 -0.44
N LEU A 32 -4.88 0.92 0.72
CA LEU A 32 -6.06 0.32 1.35
C LEU A 32 -7.33 0.61 0.56
N ARG A 33 -7.49 1.84 0.04
CA ARG A 33 -8.62 2.20 -0.84
C ARG A 33 -8.62 1.37 -2.11
N CYS A 34 -7.52 1.35 -2.85
CA CYS A 34 -7.44 0.59 -4.09
C CYS A 34 -7.67 -0.92 -3.88
N CYS A 35 -7.10 -1.49 -2.82
CA CYS A 35 -7.30 -2.92 -2.52
C CYS A 35 -8.76 -3.22 -2.12
N SER A 36 -9.38 -2.40 -1.28
CA SER A 36 -10.78 -2.59 -0.88
C SER A 36 -11.73 -2.47 -2.06
N GLU A 37 -11.62 -1.41 -2.86
CA GLU A 37 -12.43 -1.21 -4.07
C GLU A 37 -12.30 -2.40 -5.05
N PHE A 38 -11.07 -2.87 -5.30
CA PHE A 38 -10.84 -4.00 -6.19
C PHE A 38 -11.45 -5.30 -5.65
N ILE A 39 -11.31 -5.54 -4.35
CA ILE A 39 -11.88 -6.71 -3.68
C ILE A 39 -13.41 -6.67 -3.70
N GLU A 40 -14.02 -5.52 -3.45
CA GLU A 40 -15.47 -5.35 -3.53
C GLU A 40 -16.00 -5.61 -4.94
N ALA A 41 -15.28 -5.15 -5.96
CA ALA A 41 -15.68 -5.33 -7.36
C ALA A 41 -15.43 -6.76 -7.89
N HIS A 42 -14.39 -7.46 -7.42
CA HIS A 42 -13.91 -8.69 -8.07
C HIS A 42 -13.59 -9.86 -7.13
N GLY A 43 -13.39 -9.58 -5.85
CA GLY A 43 -12.77 -10.51 -4.90
C GLY A 43 -13.74 -11.24 -3.99
N VAL A 44 -15.03 -10.86 -3.95
CA VAL A 44 -16.04 -11.46 -3.07
C VAL A 44 -16.37 -12.90 -3.51
N VAL A 45 -15.49 -13.84 -3.12
CA VAL A 45 -15.56 -15.27 -3.41
C VAL A 45 -15.33 -16.10 -2.15
N ASP A 46 -15.61 -17.40 -2.22
CA ASP A 46 -15.41 -18.31 -1.10
C ASP A 46 -13.97 -18.33 -0.62
N GLY A 47 -13.79 -18.06 0.67
CA GLY A 47 -12.46 -18.03 1.28
C GLY A 47 -11.62 -16.80 0.94
N ILE A 48 -12.24 -15.71 0.49
CA ILE A 48 -11.60 -14.39 0.45
C ILE A 48 -10.90 -14.08 1.79
N TYR A 49 -9.70 -13.48 1.72
CA TYR A 49 -8.77 -13.24 2.84
C TYR A 49 -8.20 -14.49 3.54
N ARG A 50 -8.76 -15.68 3.35
CA ARG A 50 -8.26 -16.94 3.93
C ARG A 50 -7.32 -17.68 2.98
N LEU A 51 -7.65 -17.73 1.69
CA LEU A 51 -6.84 -18.40 0.68
C LEU A 51 -5.61 -17.54 0.34
N SER A 52 -4.43 -18.18 0.35
CA SER A 52 -3.17 -17.50 0.06
C SER A 52 -3.01 -17.24 -1.44
N GLY A 53 -2.69 -16.00 -1.79
CA GLY A 53 -2.22 -15.65 -3.13
C GLY A 53 -0.79 -16.11 -3.40
N VAL A 54 -0.34 -15.96 -4.65
CA VAL A 54 1.03 -16.31 -5.06
C VAL A 54 2.03 -15.33 -4.42
N SER A 55 2.95 -15.85 -3.59
CA SER A 55 3.90 -15.04 -2.80
C SER A 55 4.75 -14.09 -3.65
N SER A 56 5.23 -14.53 -4.82
CA SER A 56 6.03 -13.68 -5.71
C SER A 56 5.24 -12.52 -6.31
N ASN A 57 3.93 -12.68 -6.52
CA ASN A 57 3.07 -11.57 -6.97
C ASN A 57 2.91 -10.53 -5.86
N ILE A 58 2.69 -10.98 -4.62
CA ILE A 58 2.57 -10.11 -3.44
C ILE A 58 3.87 -9.34 -3.19
N GLN A 59 5.03 -10.00 -3.34
CA GLN A 59 6.33 -9.34 -3.19
C GLN A 59 6.52 -8.23 -4.23
N ARG A 60 6.17 -8.47 -5.50
CA ARG A 60 6.27 -7.45 -6.55
C ARG A 60 5.41 -6.21 -6.27
N LEU A 61 4.24 -6.37 -5.64
CA LEU A 61 3.38 -5.24 -5.24
C LEU A 61 3.98 -4.39 -4.11
N ARG A 62 4.94 -4.91 -3.35
CA ARG A 62 5.58 -4.23 -2.21
C ARG A 62 6.88 -3.53 -2.58
N LEU A 63 7.44 -3.82 -3.76
CA LEU A 63 8.67 -3.19 -4.22
C LEU A 63 8.40 -1.73 -4.62
N PRO A 64 9.34 -0.81 -4.33
CA PRO A 64 9.25 0.59 -4.75
C PRO A 64 9.42 0.77 -6.27
#